data_AF-A0A6A6D3H9-F1
#
_entry.id   AF-A0A6A6D3H9-F1
#
_cell.length_a   1.000
_cell.length_b   1.000
_cell.length_c   1.000
_cell.angle_alpha   90.00
_cell.angle_beta   90.00
_cell.angle_gamma   90.00
#
_symmetry.space_group_name_H-M   'P 1'
#
loop_
_entity.id
_entity.type
_entity.pdbx_description
1 polymer ?
#
loop_
_entity_poly.entity_id
_entity_poly.type
_entity_poly.pdbx_seq_one_letter_code
_entity_poly.pdbx_strand_id
1 'polypeptide(L)'
;MVGTGRGDASIQQFFLPTPHSSPAKKQAVSLTSDPLVGDGFTSQEVQEALKPKPIDSWHPDHEYVDCGISALQPGPQAVTFMGRIANIYDVVNTPKTPRSAKGCVKLCVKDCDAAITVRLWYASRMPNLRLGQQISIWTNHISNGESGTLSSSSAPLFASLFPERDRNCHLMVHNHSDNGMFRIPLGYRAGLPLNGLMTLQNFIDGGYDVIDAKILVVVKSIGAKKKVTRKDESTVENINLQVHDDTAEATLGLWGTLAFSPFGQSIDASVTDAEESTTRHGWVPGETVLLMQAPGWKFGRTTYLSFTSTTILDIDPDIPDADWLRRWALRQKSREAINPPFPEDVFEIDALTIGPIRCLFTIGELDEFARCAPNETFQGYLSIIIMETKLLDLWRRNMLLSNECCNIPIYANALTVQCKGCDQEVQLRLNPKILGQVIDETGSISAGKMLFSDQAWRNLLGRGPNDLLQLGYEEIKYLADRLLFCRVSLMFGWTGDERKAGGRVCVLGVRM
;
A
#
# COMPACT_ATOMS: atom_id res chain seq x y z
N MET A 1 -46.49 73.22 11.89
CA MET A 1 -45.42 73.96 11.19
C MET A 1 -44.16 73.10 11.25
N VAL A 2 -43.87 72.39 10.15
CA VAL A 2 -42.63 72.49 9.34
C VAL A 2 -41.38 72.10 10.14
N GLY A 3 -40.86 70.87 10.00
CA GLY A 3 -39.79 70.49 9.05
C GLY A 3 -38.43 70.59 9.78
N THR A 4 -37.47 69.65 9.76
CA THR A 4 -36.93 68.81 8.69
C THR A 4 -36.00 67.74 9.31
N GLY A 5 -35.92 66.57 8.69
CA GLY A 5 -34.98 65.51 9.05
C GLY A 5 -33.77 65.37 8.11
N ARG A 6 -32.87 64.47 8.54
CA ARG A 6 -31.84 63.67 7.85
C ARG A 6 -30.65 64.36 7.16
N GLY A 7 -29.49 63.73 7.35
CA GLY A 7 -28.30 63.86 6.51
C GLY A 7 -27.32 62.72 6.78
N ASP A 8 -27.57 61.56 6.16
CA ASP A 8 -26.59 60.48 5.96
C ASP A 8 -25.49 60.98 5.01
N ALA A 9 -24.23 60.96 5.45
CA ALA A 9 -23.09 61.24 4.58
C ALA A 9 -22.63 59.92 3.93
N SER A 10 -22.77 59.82 2.60
CA SER A 10 -22.39 58.65 1.81
C SER A 10 -20.89 58.62 1.51
N ILE A 11 -20.35 57.40 1.37
CA ILE A 11 -18.94 57.07 1.12
C ILE A 11 -18.39 57.60 -0.24
N GLN A 12 -19.22 58.30 -1.01
CA GLN A 12 -18.88 58.85 -2.32
C GLN A 12 -18.03 60.13 -2.25
N GLN A 13 -17.79 60.69 -1.06
CA GLN A 13 -16.94 61.88 -0.87
C GLN A 13 -15.42 61.59 -0.88
N PHE A 14 -15.00 60.32 -0.97
CA PHE A 14 -13.58 59.92 -1.00
C PHE A 14 -13.01 59.63 -2.39
N PHE A 15 -13.79 59.75 -3.46
CA PHE A 15 -13.31 59.58 -4.84
C PHE A 15 -13.32 60.92 -5.58
N LEU A 16 -12.12 61.44 -5.87
CA LEU A 16 -11.93 62.57 -6.79
C LEU A 16 -12.34 62.17 -8.22
N PRO A 17 -13.02 63.03 -9.00
CA PRO A 17 -13.45 62.71 -10.35
C PRO A 17 -12.26 62.73 -11.33
N THR A 18 -11.96 61.59 -11.96
CA THR A 18 -11.10 61.51 -13.14
C THR A 18 -11.80 62.13 -14.36
N PRO A 19 -11.11 62.95 -15.18
CA PRO A 19 -11.71 63.64 -16.32
C PRO A 19 -12.08 62.67 -17.45
N HIS A 20 -13.32 62.81 -17.92
CA HIS A 20 -13.85 62.19 -19.11
C HIS A 20 -13.13 62.69 -20.37
N SER A 21 -12.45 61.80 -21.10
CA SER A 21 -12.33 61.93 -22.56
C SER A 21 -11.94 60.59 -23.20
N SER A 22 -12.95 59.80 -23.56
CA SER A 22 -12.80 58.79 -24.62
C SER A 22 -12.87 59.53 -25.96
N PRO A 23 -11.95 59.31 -26.92
CA PRO A 23 -12.10 59.89 -28.24
C PRO A 23 -13.32 59.28 -28.93
N ALA A 24 -14.19 60.15 -29.44
CA ALA A 24 -15.40 59.78 -30.16
C ALA A 24 -15.09 58.95 -31.41
N LYS A 25 -15.91 57.92 -31.60
CA LYS A 25 -15.97 57.02 -32.76
C LYS A 25 -16.31 57.83 -34.01
N LYS A 26 -15.34 58.05 -34.92
CA LYS A 26 -15.61 58.60 -36.25
C LYS A 26 -16.34 57.57 -37.11
N GLN A 27 -17.43 58.00 -37.74
CA GLN A 27 -18.23 57.24 -38.68
C GLN A 27 -17.39 56.82 -39.90
N ALA A 28 -17.68 55.62 -40.38
CA ALA A 28 -17.04 54.97 -41.53
C ALA A 28 -17.32 55.73 -42.83
N VAL A 29 -16.25 55.97 -43.60
CA VAL A 29 -16.33 56.17 -45.04
C VAL A 29 -15.69 54.94 -45.66
N SER A 30 -16.52 54.13 -46.33
CA SER A 30 -16.09 52.99 -47.11
C SER A 30 -15.25 53.47 -48.30
N LEU A 31 -14.11 52.83 -48.56
CA LEU A 31 -13.65 52.38 -49.88
C LEU A 31 -12.32 51.59 -49.75
N THR A 32 -12.33 50.41 -50.37
CA THR A 32 -11.20 49.64 -50.95
C THR A 32 -10.14 48.97 -50.05
N SER A 33 -10.27 47.62 -49.97
CA SER A 33 -9.25 46.55 -49.96
C SER A 33 -7.98 46.62 -49.08
N ASP A 34 -7.86 45.59 -48.22
CA ASP A 34 -6.70 45.02 -47.50
C ASP A 34 -6.15 45.69 -46.22
N PRO A 35 -5.58 44.94 -45.23
CA PRO A 35 -5.77 43.52 -44.86
C PRO A 35 -6.26 43.35 -43.40
N LEU A 36 -6.64 42.12 -43.02
CA LEU A 36 -6.90 41.73 -41.64
C LEU A 36 -5.72 42.12 -40.75
N VAL A 37 -5.93 43.07 -39.83
CA VAL A 37 -4.98 43.36 -38.75
C VAL A 37 -4.95 42.12 -37.84
N GLY A 38 -4.02 41.21 -38.13
CA GLY A 38 -3.70 40.10 -37.26
C GLY A 38 -3.17 40.62 -35.92
N ASP A 39 -3.32 39.82 -34.87
CA ASP A 39 -2.82 40.10 -33.51
C ASP A 39 -1.28 40.18 -33.40
N GLY A 40 -0.57 40.18 -34.53
CA GLY A 40 0.88 40.24 -34.60
C GLY A 40 1.56 38.91 -34.28
N PHE A 41 0.79 37.84 -34.05
CA PHE A 41 1.33 36.52 -33.76
C PHE A 41 0.92 35.53 -34.85
N THR A 42 1.88 34.73 -35.31
CA THR A 42 1.59 33.58 -36.16
C THR A 42 0.89 32.50 -35.33
N SER A 43 0.02 31.71 -35.94
CA SER A 43 -0.64 30.57 -35.27
C SER A 43 0.38 29.58 -34.69
N GLN A 44 1.60 29.55 -35.25
CA GLN A 44 2.72 28.76 -34.77
C GLN A 44 3.35 29.35 -33.51
N GLU A 45 3.57 30.68 -33.43
CA GLU A 45 4.04 31.36 -32.20
C GLU A 45 3.04 31.24 -31.05
N VAL A 46 1.73 31.31 -31.34
CA VAL A 46 0.69 31.05 -30.34
C VAL A 46 0.74 29.60 -29.85
N GLN A 47 0.92 28.63 -30.75
CA GLN A 47 1.09 27.22 -30.36
C GLN A 47 2.38 26.96 -29.60
N GLU A 48 3.50 27.58 -29.96
CA GLU A 48 4.78 27.46 -29.26
C GLU A 48 4.73 28.10 -27.87
N ALA A 49 4.09 29.27 -27.72
CA ALA A 49 3.88 29.89 -26.41
C ALA A 49 2.93 29.08 -25.50
N LEU A 50 2.12 28.19 -26.06
CA LEU A 50 1.21 27.30 -25.33
C LEU A 50 1.83 25.92 -25.05
N LYS A 51 2.94 25.57 -25.71
CA LYS A 51 3.70 24.33 -25.48
C LYS A 51 4.88 24.61 -24.56
N PRO A 52 4.93 24.06 -23.33
CA PRO A 52 6.12 24.17 -22.51
C PRO A 52 7.30 23.52 -23.26
N LYS A 53 8.42 24.23 -23.33
CA LYS A 53 9.65 23.70 -23.94
C LYS A 53 10.04 22.42 -23.20
N PRO A 54 10.52 21.37 -23.90
CA PRO A 54 11.04 20.18 -23.23
C PRO A 54 12.13 20.59 -22.23
N ILE A 55 12.13 19.90 -21.08
CA ILE A 55 13.00 20.18 -19.94
C ILE A 55 14.46 20.02 -20.39
N ASP A 56 15.15 21.15 -20.59
CA ASP A 56 16.61 21.19 -20.45
C ASP A 56 16.96 20.66 -19.06
N SER A 57 18.10 19.96 -18.90
CA SER A 57 18.61 19.61 -17.57
C SER A 57 18.57 20.85 -16.68
N TRP A 58 17.80 20.79 -15.58
CA TRP A 58 17.63 21.93 -14.70
C TRP A 58 18.99 22.27 -14.06
N HIS A 59 19.43 23.51 -14.26
CA HIS A 59 20.62 24.06 -13.61
C HIS A 59 20.15 25.23 -12.75
N PRO A 60 20.40 25.21 -11.44
CA PRO A 60 20.00 26.32 -10.58
C PRO A 60 20.75 27.60 -10.96
N ASP A 61 20.02 28.70 -11.14
CA ASP A 61 20.59 30.03 -11.39
C ASP A 61 21.21 30.66 -10.12
N HIS A 62 20.91 30.08 -8.95
CA HIS A 62 21.32 30.54 -7.63
C HIS A 62 21.86 29.39 -6.77
N GLU A 63 22.75 29.71 -5.82
CA GLU A 63 23.15 28.74 -4.81
C GLU A 63 22.00 28.58 -3.78
N TYR A 64 21.47 27.37 -3.68
CA TYR A 64 20.42 27.06 -2.70
C TYR A 64 21.07 26.54 -1.43
N VAL A 65 20.71 27.12 -0.29
CA VAL A 65 21.21 26.68 1.01
C VAL A 65 20.47 25.42 1.43
N ASP A 66 21.21 24.35 1.71
CA ASP A 66 20.65 23.11 2.26
C ASP A 66 20.27 23.30 3.72
N CYS A 67 19.03 22.93 4.07
CA CYS A 67 18.49 23.07 5.41
C CYS A 67 17.46 21.98 5.73
N GLY A 68 17.40 21.59 7.00
CA GLY A 68 16.32 20.74 7.50
C GLY A 68 14.97 21.48 7.49
N ILE A 69 13.87 20.74 7.41
CA ILE A 69 12.52 21.33 7.32
C ILE A 69 12.21 22.14 8.58
N SER A 70 12.72 21.72 9.74
CA SER A 70 12.57 22.43 11.02
C SER A 70 13.29 23.78 11.07
N ALA A 71 14.30 23.99 10.22
CA ALA A 71 15.09 25.22 10.17
C ALA A 71 14.54 26.27 9.19
N LEU A 72 13.54 25.90 8.37
CA LEU A 72 12.95 26.78 7.36
C LEU A 72 12.30 28.02 8.01
N GLN A 73 12.56 29.20 7.43
CA GLN A 73 11.98 30.46 7.86
C GLN A 73 11.06 31.03 6.77
N PRO A 74 9.90 31.60 7.12
CA PRO A 74 9.07 32.32 6.15
C PRO A 74 9.81 33.52 5.55
N GLY A 75 9.72 33.68 4.23
CA GLY A 75 10.30 34.78 3.48
C GLY A 75 10.96 34.35 2.16
N PRO A 76 11.50 35.32 1.41
CA PRO A 76 12.27 35.06 0.20
C PRO A 76 13.67 34.54 0.58
N GLN A 77 13.93 33.26 0.31
CA GLN A 77 15.22 32.62 0.52
C GLN A 77 15.38 31.44 -0.44
N ALA A 78 16.51 31.36 -1.14
CA ALA A 78 16.88 30.19 -1.94
C ALA A 78 17.32 29.05 -1.03
N VAL A 79 16.42 28.10 -0.81
CA VAL A 79 16.63 26.94 0.07
C VAL A 79 16.39 25.63 -0.66
N THR A 80 17.17 24.63 -0.28
CA THR A 80 16.90 23.25 -0.60
C THR A 80 16.69 22.45 0.67
N PHE A 81 15.78 21.48 0.61
CA PHE A 81 15.49 20.57 1.70
C PHE A 81 14.99 19.25 1.14
N MET A 82 15.15 18.19 1.93
CA MET A 82 14.82 16.83 1.57
C MET A 82 13.82 16.23 2.57
N GLY A 83 12.96 15.35 2.11
CA GLY A 83 12.02 14.64 2.97
C GLY A 83 11.24 13.57 2.24
N ARG A 84 10.31 12.92 2.94
CA ARG A 84 9.37 11.94 2.39
C ARG A 84 7.97 12.51 2.23
N ILE A 85 7.29 12.08 1.17
CA ILE A 85 5.88 12.40 0.95
C ILE A 85 5.04 11.64 1.98
N ALA A 86 4.53 12.34 2.99
CA ALA A 86 3.66 11.78 4.03
C ALA A 86 2.17 11.92 3.70
N ASN A 87 1.80 12.79 2.75
CA ASN A 87 0.43 12.93 2.30
C ASN A 87 0.33 13.56 0.89
N ILE A 88 -0.75 13.28 0.18
CA ILE A 88 -1.05 13.79 -1.16
C ILE A 88 -2.52 14.18 -1.26
N TYR A 89 -2.78 15.41 -1.70
CA TYR A 89 -4.10 15.97 -1.95
C TYR A 89 -4.23 16.50 -3.36
N ASP A 90 -5.11 15.89 -4.14
CA ASP A 90 -5.48 16.42 -5.45
C ASP A 90 -6.36 17.67 -5.29
N VAL A 91 -5.88 18.81 -5.81
CA VAL A 91 -6.64 20.05 -5.82
C VAL A 91 -7.34 20.16 -7.17
N VAL A 92 -8.67 20.16 -7.14
CA VAL A 92 -9.49 20.38 -8.34
C VAL A 92 -9.18 21.77 -8.89
N ASN A 93 -8.67 21.84 -10.12
CA ASN A 93 -8.38 23.09 -10.80
C ASN A 93 -9.24 23.22 -12.04
N THR A 94 -9.98 24.32 -12.16
CA THR A 94 -10.70 24.69 -13.38
C THR A 94 -9.85 25.71 -14.14
N PRO A 95 -9.12 25.31 -15.20
CA PRO A 95 -8.24 26.23 -15.92
C PRO A 95 -9.07 27.38 -16.52
N LYS A 96 -8.82 28.61 -16.08
CA LYS A 96 -9.55 29.80 -16.53
C LYS A 96 -9.03 30.34 -17.86
N THR A 97 -7.79 29.99 -18.23
CA THR A 97 -7.13 30.41 -19.48
C THR A 97 -6.29 29.27 -20.06
N PRO A 98 -5.99 29.28 -21.37
CA PRO A 98 -5.09 28.30 -22.00
C PRO A 98 -3.68 28.28 -21.39
N ARG A 99 -3.26 29.41 -20.80
CA ARG A 99 -2.01 29.55 -20.04
C ARG A 99 -2.16 29.18 -18.57
N SER A 100 -3.30 28.71 -18.06
CA SER A 100 -3.41 28.29 -16.66
C SER A 100 -2.69 26.95 -16.42
N ALA A 101 -2.32 26.65 -15.17
CA ALA A 101 -1.88 25.31 -14.80
C ALA A 101 -3.01 24.30 -15.08
N LYS A 102 -2.67 23.09 -15.51
CA LYS A 102 -3.66 22.02 -15.70
C LYS A 102 -4.16 21.46 -14.37
N GLY A 103 -3.31 21.45 -13.35
CA GLY A 103 -3.68 20.99 -12.02
C GLY A 103 -2.68 21.38 -10.95
N CYS A 104 -3.04 21.05 -9.72
CA CYS A 104 -2.24 21.29 -8.53
C CYS A 104 -2.40 20.11 -7.57
N VAL A 105 -1.29 19.69 -6.98
CA VAL A 105 -1.28 18.65 -5.95
C VAL A 105 -0.62 19.24 -4.72
N LYS A 106 -1.28 19.10 -3.57
CA LYS A 106 -0.74 19.52 -2.28
C LYS A 106 -0.11 18.31 -1.61
N LEU A 107 1.19 18.38 -1.37
CA LEU A 107 1.97 17.35 -0.69
C LEU A 107 2.18 17.79 0.77
N CYS A 108 2.13 16.83 1.69
CA CYS A 108 2.76 16.99 3.00
C CYS A 108 4.11 16.26 2.91
N VAL A 109 5.20 17.00 3.12
CA VAL A 109 6.56 16.48 3.06
C VAL A 109 7.16 16.61 4.44
N LYS A 110 7.77 15.54 4.95
CA LYS A 110 8.40 15.56 6.26
C LYS A 110 9.82 15.04 6.23
N ASP A 111 10.61 15.48 7.20
CA ASP A 111 11.87 14.86 7.59
C ASP A 111 11.66 14.14 8.94
N CYS A 112 12.71 14.04 9.75
CA CYS A 112 12.62 13.46 11.09
C CYS A 112 12.05 14.43 12.13
N ASP A 113 12.10 15.74 11.88
CA ASP A 113 11.89 16.78 12.89
C ASP A 113 10.64 17.63 12.63
N ALA A 114 10.29 17.87 11.36
CA ALA A 114 9.19 18.74 10.97
C ALA A 114 8.52 18.31 9.66
N ALA A 115 7.40 18.95 9.34
CA ALA A 115 6.68 18.80 8.09
C ALA A 115 6.36 20.15 7.44
N ILE A 116 6.32 20.16 6.11
CA ILE A 116 5.98 21.31 5.27
C ILE A 116 4.96 20.93 4.21
N THR A 117 4.04 21.85 3.92
CA THR A 117 3.11 21.73 2.82
C THR A 117 3.76 22.18 1.50
N VAL A 118 3.65 21.39 0.43
CA VAL A 118 4.18 21.77 -0.89
C VAL A 118 3.08 21.73 -1.93
N ARG A 119 2.77 22.87 -2.55
CA ARG A 119 1.82 22.96 -3.67
C ARG A 119 2.57 22.82 -4.97
N LEU A 120 2.39 21.70 -5.65
CA LEU A 120 3.04 21.41 -6.92
C LEU A 120 2.07 21.64 -8.08
N TRP A 121 2.35 22.67 -8.86
CA TRP A 121 1.61 23.00 -10.08
C TRP A 121 2.24 22.31 -11.29
N TYR A 122 1.40 21.84 -12.21
CA TYR A 122 1.83 21.21 -13.46
C TYR A 122 1.01 21.71 -14.65
N ALA A 123 1.64 21.84 -15.81
CA ALA A 123 1.01 22.29 -17.06
C ALA A 123 0.90 21.17 -18.09
N SER A 124 1.76 20.16 -18.03
CA SER A 124 1.81 19.09 -19.03
C SER A 124 1.28 17.79 -18.48
N ARG A 125 1.99 17.23 -17.51
CA ARG A 125 1.77 15.91 -16.93
C ARG A 125 2.02 15.97 -15.43
N MET A 126 1.14 15.33 -14.68
CA MET A 126 1.34 15.16 -13.26
C MET A 126 2.55 14.23 -12.99
N PRO A 127 3.50 14.62 -12.12
CA PRO A 127 4.59 13.74 -11.72
C PRO A 127 4.09 12.46 -11.04
N ASN A 128 4.81 11.35 -11.21
CA ASN A 128 4.47 10.06 -10.60
C ASN A 128 4.83 10.08 -9.10
N LEU A 129 3.94 10.64 -8.29
CA LEU A 129 4.10 10.83 -6.85
C LEU A 129 3.39 9.72 -6.08
N ARG A 130 4.04 9.22 -5.03
CA ARG A 130 3.55 8.17 -4.14
C ARG A 130 3.91 8.49 -2.70
N LEU A 131 3.10 8.00 -1.78
CA LEU A 131 3.41 8.07 -0.36
C LEU A 131 4.73 7.35 -0.05
N GLY A 132 5.49 7.90 0.89
CA GLY A 132 6.79 7.39 1.32
C GLY A 132 7.96 7.71 0.39
N GLN A 133 7.75 8.24 -0.82
CA GLN A 133 8.85 8.60 -1.72
C GLN A 133 9.72 9.72 -1.14
N GLN A 134 11.04 9.55 -1.23
CA GLN A 134 12.01 10.58 -0.92
C GLN A 134 12.09 11.60 -2.07
N ILE A 135 12.00 12.87 -1.71
CA ILE A 135 12.07 14.00 -2.65
C ILE A 135 13.02 15.07 -2.15
N SER A 136 13.67 15.76 -3.09
CA SER A 136 14.38 17.01 -2.85
C SER A 136 13.62 18.16 -3.50
N ILE A 137 13.54 19.27 -2.79
CA ILE A 137 12.83 20.47 -3.23
C ILE A 137 13.79 21.64 -3.23
N TRP A 138 13.69 22.46 -4.27
CA TRP A 138 14.36 23.76 -4.37
C TRP A 138 13.28 24.83 -4.52
N THR A 139 13.35 25.86 -3.68
CA THR A 139 12.42 26.99 -3.71
C THR A 139 13.14 28.27 -3.29
N ASN A 140 12.69 29.40 -3.81
CA ASN A 140 13.16 30.73 -3.44
C ASN A 140 12.25 31.41 -2.42
N HIS A 141 11.17 30.76 -2.00
CA HIS A 141 10.19 31.36 -1.11
C HIS A 141 9.53 30.30 -0.23
N ILE A 142 9.46 30.59 1.07
CA ILE A 142 8.69 29.86 2.07
C ILE A 142 7.64 30.80 2.66
N SER A 143 6.42 30.33 2.80
CA SER A 143 5.31 31.10 3.36
C SER A 143 4.80 30.45 4.64
N ASN A 144 4.22 31.24 5.54
CA ASN A 144 3.41 30.72 6.64
C ASN A 144 1.94 30.60 6.21
N GLY A 145 1.32 29.44 6.42
CA GLY A 145 -0.03 29.12 5.94
C GLY A 145 -1.10 29.11 7.04
N GLU A 146 -0.97 30.00 8.03
CA GLU A 146 -1.76 30.11 9.28
C GLU A 146 -3.29 29.93 9.21
N SER A 147 -3.92 29.90 8.03
CA SER A 147 -5.38 29.81 7.88
C SER A 147 -5.93 28.47 7.36
N GLY A 148 -5.19 27.35 7.42
CA GLY A 148 -5.70 25.98 7.16
C GLY A 148 -6.11 25.66 5.71
N THR A 149 -6.34 26.69 4.89
CA THR A 149 -6.63 26.61 3.46
C THR A 149 -5.35 26.41 2.64
N LEU A 150 -4.23 27.00 3.10
CA LEU A 150 -2.94 26.96 2.44
C LEU A 150 -2.10 25.76 2.88
N SER A 151 -1.98 25.55 4.20
CA SER A 151 -1.19 24.49 4.84
C SER A 151 -2.02 23.77 5.92
N SER A 152 -1.55 22.63 6.43
CA SER A 152 -2.22 21.93 7.55
C SER A 152 -1.64 22.42 8.89
N SER A 153 -2.39 22.26 9.98
CA SER A 153 -1.85 22.53 11.33
C SER A 153 -0.61 21.70 11.65
N SER A 154 -0.55 20.48 11.11
CA SER A 154 0.59 19.56 11.23
C SER A 154 1.81 19.95 10.39
N ALA A 155 1.67 20.88 9.45
CA ALA A 155 2.73 21.34 8.55
C ALA A 155 2.49 22.82 8.17
N PRO A 156 2.73 23.77 9.09
CA PRO A 156 2.24 25.16 8.97
C PRO A 156 2.92 25.96 7.87
N LEU A 157 4.20 25.67 7.58
CA LEU A 157 4.92 26.27 6.47
C LEU A 157 4.40 25.73 5.14
N PHE A 158 4.46 26.55 4.08
CA PHE A 158 4.21 26.08 2.73
C PHE A 158 5.13 26.67 1.66
N ALA A 159 5.43 25.85 0.65
CA ALA A 159 6.09 26.23 -0.59
C ALA A 159 5.14 26.01 -1.78
N SER A 160 5.25 26.84 -2.82
CA SER A 160 4.48 26.69 -4.05
C SER A 160 5.44 26.58 -5.23
N LEU A 161 5.42 25.45 -5.92
CA LEU A 161 6.37 25.11 -6.97
C LEU A 161 5.64 25.03 -8.31
N PHE A 162 6.21 25.63 -9.36
CA PHE A 162 5.77 25.41 -10.73
C PHE A 162 6.97 25.12 -11.66
N PRO A 163 7.62 23.95 -11.52
CA PRO A 163 8.91 23.68 -12.18
C PRO A 163 8.87 23.76 -13.71
N GLU A 164 7.71 23.51 -14.33
CA GLU A 164 7.54 23.63 -15.79
C GLU A 164 7.61 25.09 -16.31
N ARG A 165 7.56 26.08 -15.42
CA ARG A 165 7.49 27.51 -15.80
C ARG A 165 8.37 28.44 -14.99
N ASP A 166 8.72 28.05 -13.76
CA ASP A 166 9.62 28.80 -12.90
C ASP A 166 10.92 28.01 -12.70
N ARG A 167 12.01 28.54 -13.25
CA ARG A 167 13.35 27.96 -13.14
C ARG A 167 13.95 28.09 -11.73
N ASN A 168 13.39 28.95 -10.88
CA ASN A 168 13.84 29.13 -9.50
C ASN A 168 13.26 28.08 -8.55
N CYS A 169 12.53 27.10 -9.06
CA CYS A 169 12.01 26.02 -8.26
C CYS A 169 12.16 24.68 -8.98
N HIS A 170 12.39 23.63 -8.20
CA HIS A 170 12.54 22.29 -8.74
C HIS A 170 12.06 21.25 -7.73
N LEU A 171 11.66 20.09 -8.25
CA LEU A 171 11.31 18.92 -7.45
C LEU A 171 11.95 17.70 -8.10
N MET A 172 12.76 16.98 -7.32
CA MET A 172 13.42 15.75 -7.74
C MET A 172 12.89 14.59 -6.93
N VAL A 173 12.48 13.52 -7.61
CA VAL A 173 12.03 12.27 -6.98
C VAL A 173 13.19 11.27 -7.00
N HIS A 174 13.60 10.79 -5.83
CA HIS A 174 14.71 9.87 -5.68
C HIS A 174 14.26 8.42 -5.89
N ASN A 175 14.03 8.00 -7.14
CA ASN A 175 13.58 6.62 -7.42
C ASN A 175 14.71 5.58 -7.29
N HIS A 176 15.95 5.96 -7.64
CA HIS A 176 17.09 5.05 -7.71
C HIS A 176 18.16 5.33 -6.63
N SER A 177 17.99 6.40 -5.86
CA SER A 177 18.93 6.86 -4.82
C SER A 177 18.26 7.04 -3.45
N ASP A 178 17.09 6.43 -3.23
CA ASP A 178 16.45 6.38 -1.92
C ASP A 178 17.30 5.50 -0.99
N ASN A 179 17.89 6.12 0.03
CA ASN A 179 18.80 5.50 0.97
C ASN A 179 18.13 5.19 2.33
N GLY A 180 16.80 5.21 2.40
CA GLY A 180 16.07 4.92 3.63
C GLY A 180 16.02 6.06 4.64
N MET A 181 16.55 7.24 4.34
CA MET A 181 16.50 8.40 5.25
C MET A 181 15.07 8.87 5.54
N PHE A 182 14.87 9.57 6.66
CA PHE A 182 13.60 10.22 7.05
C PHE A 182 12.40 9.27 7.31
N ARG A 183 12.67 8.02 7.69
CA ARG A 183 11.66 7.03 8.11
C ARG A 183 11.28 7.13 9.60
N ILE A 184 11.97 7.95 10.38
CA ILE A 184 11.63 8.18 11.78
C ILE A 184 10.35 9.05 11.83
N PRO A 185 9.30 8.62 12.55
CA PRO A 185 8.08 9.42 12.71
C PRO A 185 8.31 10.71 13.49
N LEU A 186 7.53 11.74 13.17
CA LEU A 186 7.56 13.01 13.90
C LEU A 186 7.21 12.78 15.38
N GLY A 187 8.01 13.37 16.27
CA GLY A 187 7.84 13.28 17.71
C GLY A 187 8.30 11.97 18.35
N TYR A 188 8.83 11.02 17.57
CA TYR A 188 9.46 9.83 18.12
C TYR A 188 10.76 10.18 18.84
N ARG A 189 10.98 9.56 20.00
CA ARG A 189 12.24 9.64 20.75
C ARG A 189 12.59 8.25 21.25
N ALA A 190 13.81 7.81 21.00
CA ALA A 190 14.27 6.50 21.43
C ALA A 190 14.06 6.30 22.94
N GLY A 191 13.45 5.17 23.31
CA GLY A 191 13.15 4.83 24.71
C GLY A 191 11.90 5.49 25.30
N LEU A 192 11.21 6.36 24.57
CA LEU A 192 9.94 6.95 25.00
C LEU A 192 8.77 6.45 24.13
N PRO A 193 7.59 6.17 24.71
CA PRO A 193 6.40 5.86 23.94
C PRO A 193 6.02 7.00 23.00
N LEU A 194 5.57 6.66 21.79
CA LEU A 194 5.09 7.66 20.83
C LEU A 194 3.77 8.26 21.33
N ASN A 195 3.75 9.57 21.56
CA ASN A 195 2.58 10.24 22.11
C ASN A 195 1.36 10.12 21.18
N GLY A 196 0.20 9.78 21.75
CA GLY A 196 -1.06 9.59 21.03
C GLY A 196 -1.16 8.28 20.25
N LEU A 197 -0.14 7.41 20.31
CA LEU A 197 -0.23 6.06 19.75
C LEU A 197 -1.20 5.21 20.57
N MET A 198 -2.17 4.61 19.89
CA MET A 198 -3.16 3.71 20.48
C MET A 198 -3.42 2.54 19.53
N THR A 199 -4.03 1.49 20.08
CA THR A 199 -4.50 0.36 19.29
C THR A 199 -5.65 0.78 18.37
N LEU A 200 -5.83 0.05 17.27
CA LEU A 200 -6.91 0.29 16.32
C LEU A 200 -8.27 0.13 16.99
N GLN A 201 -8.44 -0.84 17.90
CA GLN A 201 -9.67 -1.00 18.67
C GLN A 201 -9.96 0.24 19.55
N ASN A 202 -8.96 0.75 20.28
CA ASN A 202 -9.13 1.95 21.09
C ASN A 202 -9.47 3.19 20.24
N PHE A 203 -8.90 3.27 19.03
CA PHE A 203 -9.25 4.31 18.06
C PHE A 203 -10.72 4.21 17.65
N ILE A 204 -11.22 3.01 17.35
CA ILE A 204 -12.62 2.74 16.99
C ILE A 204 -13.58 3.07 18.14
N ASP A 205 -13.19 2.77 19.37
CA ASP A 205 -14.04 2.91 20.57
C ASP A 205 -14.10 4.34 21.15
N GLY A 206 -13.53 5.32 20.46
CA GLY A 206 -13.60 6.74 20.86
C GLY A 206 -12.29 7.51 20.68
N GLY A 207 -11.18 6.83 20.41
CA GLY A 207 -9.89 7.48 20.16
C GLY A 207 -9.85 8.37 18.92
N TYR A 208 -10.82 8.24 18.00
CA TYR A 208 -10.98 9.13 16.85
C TYR A 208 -11.24 10.61 17.20
N ASP A 209 -11.72 10.91 18.42
CA ASP A 209 -11.93 12.28 18.90
C ASP A 209 -10.65 12.89 19.50
N VAL A 210 -9.60 12.09 19.71
CA VAL A 210 -8.33 12.55 20.25
C VAL A 210 -7.55 13.31 19.17
N ILE A 211 -7.16 14.54 19.49
CA ILE A 211 -6.30 15.36 18.63
C ILE A 211 -4.97 14.63 18.42
N ASP A 212 -4.51 14.58 17.17
CA ASP A 212 -3.27 13.91 16.78
C ASP A 212 -3.18 12.43 17.17
N ALA A 213 -4.34 11.74 17.26
CA ALA A 213 -4.41 10.30 17.43
C ALA A 213 -3.53 9.59 16.39
N LYS A 214 -2.78 8.58 16.85
CA LYS A 214 -1.91 7.77 16.00
C LYS A 214 -2.29 6.32 16.11
N ILE A 215 -2.32 5.64 14.96
CA ILE A 215 -2.54 4.20 14.87
C ILE A 215 -1.44 3.59 14.02
N LEU A 216 -0.96 2.43 14.45
CA LEU A 216 0.04 1.63 13.74
C LEU A 216 -0.63 0.37 13.24
N VAL A 217 -0.63 0.15 11.93
CA VAL A 217 -1.35 -0.96 11.29
C VAL A 217 -0.49 -1.62 10.22
N VAL A 218 -0.68 -2.91 9.98
CA VAL A 218 -0.09 -3.62 8.84
C VAL A 218 -1.10 -3.68 7.70
N VAL A 219 -0.61 -3.55 6.47
CA VAL A 219 -1.41 -3.80 5.26
C VAL A 219 -1.70 -5.29 5.19
N LYS A 220 -2.95 -5.70 5.43
CA LYS A 220 -3.39 -7.09 5.34
C LYS A 220 -3.63 -7.54 3.89
N SER A 221 -4.31 -6.71 3.10
CA SER A 221 -4.54 -6.99 1.68
C SER A 221 -4.76 -5.70 0.87
N ILE A 222 -4.45 -5.78 -0.43
CA ILE A 222 -4.59 -4.68 -1.38
C ILE A 222 -5.74 -5.03 -2.33
N GLY A 223 -6.80 -4.23 -2.33
CA GLY A 223 -7.95 -4.43 -3.21
C GLY A 223 -7.67 -4.04 -4.66
N ALA A 224 -8.56 -4.45 -5.57
CA ALA A 224 -8.49 -4.03 -6.97
C ALA A 224 -8.70 -2.51 -7.11
N LYS A 225 -7.96 -1.89 -8.02
CA LYS A 225 -8.12 -0.48 -8.39
C LYS A 225 -9.44 -0.28 -9.14
N LYS A 226 -10.19 0.74 -8.75
CA LYS A 226 -11.51 1.07 -9.31
C LYS A 226 -11.56 2.51 -9.76
N LYS A 227 -12.15 2.73 -10.93
CA LYS A 227 -12.52 4.07 -11.38
C LYS A 227 -13.95 4.39 -10.92
N VAL A 228 -14.10 5.43 -10.13
CA VAL A 228 -15.37 5.85 -9.52
C VAL A 228 -15.80 7.19 -10.10
N THR A 229 -17.01 7.25 -10.65
CA THR A 229 -17.63 8.52 -11.06
C THR A 229 -18.26 9.19 -9.84
N ARG A 230 -17.86 10.43 -9.57
CA ARG A 230 -18.39 11.27 -8.50
C ARG A 230 -19.72 11.91 -8.92
N LYS A 231 -20.40 12.53 -7.96
CA LYS A 231 -21.67 13.25 -8.18
C LYS A 231 -21.55 14.43 -9.14
N ASP A 232 -20.35 14.97 -9.30
CA ASP A 232 -20.00 16.04 -10.23
C ASP A 232 -19.61 15.52 -11.62
N GLU A 233 -19.93 14.25 -11.92
CA GLU A 233 -19.57 13.51 -13.15
C GLU A 233 -18.07 13.34 -13.39
N SER A 234 -17.21 13.86 -12.50
CA SER A 234 -15.78 13.63 -12.56
C SER A 234 -15.44 12.19 -12.20
N THR A 235 -14.37 11.65 -12.79
CA THR A 235 -13.90 10.29 -12.47
C THR A 235 -12.65 10.34 -11.60
N VAL A 236 -12.60 9.53 -10.56
CA VAL A 236 -11.47 9.42 -9.65
C VAL A 236 -11.10 7.95 -9.45
N GLU A 237 -9.80 7.67 -9.35
CA GLU A 237 -9.32 6.34 -8.99
C GLU A 237 -9.48 6.10 -7.49
N ASN A 238 -9.82 4.88 -7.10
CA ASN A 238 -9.96 4.44 -5.73
C ASN A 238 -9.35 3.04 -5.56
N ILE A 239 -8.71 2.84 -4.42
CA ILE A 239 -8.32 1.52 -3.95
C ILE A 239 -8.61 1.44 -2.46
N ASN A 240 -9.15 0.30 -2.04
CA ASN A 240 -9.40 0.01 -0.63
C ASN A 240 -8.42 -1.07 -0.19
N LEU A 241 -7.77 -0.83 0.94
CA LEU A 241 -6.86 -1.77 1.59
C LEU A 241 -7.55 -2.32 2.83
N GLN A 242 -7.30 -3.58 3.15
CA GLN A 242 -7.55 -4.07 4.50
C GLN A 242 -6.29 -3.83 5.31
N VAL A 243 -6.44 -3.22 6.48
CA VAL A 243 -5.37 -2.97 7.43
C VAL A 243 -5.78 -3.49 8.80
N HIS A 244 -4.81 -3.93 9.59
CA HIS A 244 -5.09 -4.46 10.92
C HIS A 244 -3.92 -4.27 11.87
N ASP A 245 -4.20 -4.32 13.16
CA ASP A 245 -3.23 -4.58 14.21
C ASP A 245 -3.62 -5.86 14.97
N ASP A 246 -3.05 -6.08 16.14
CA ASP A 246 -3.38 -7.22 16.99
C ASP A 246 -4.73 -7.12 17.71
N THR A 247 -5.46 -6.00 17.55
CA THR A 247 -6.71 -5.71 18.26
C THR A 247 -7.93 -5.62 17.36
N ALA A 248 -7.80 -5.13 16.12
CA ALA A 248 -8.94 -4.92 15.22
C ALA A 248 -8.54 -4.91 13.73
N GLU A 249 -9.55 -4.83 12.85
CA GLU A 249 -9.38 -4.66 11.41
C GLU A 249 -10.14 -3.43 10.90
N ALA A 250 -9.61 -2.77 9.87
CA ALA A 250 -10.23 -1.63 9.22
C ALA A 250 -9.99 -1.62 7.71
N THR A 251 -10.83 -0.87 6.99
CA THR A 251 -10.63 -0.57 5.58
C THR A 251 -9.98 0.80 5.44
N LEU A 252 -8.82 0.89 4.79
CA LEU A 252 -8.15 2.14 4.44
C LEU A 252 -8.44 2.51 2.99
N GLY A 253 -9.11 3.65 2.78
CA GLY A 253 -9.45 4.15 1.46
C GLY A 253 -8.42 5.14 0.90
N LEU A 254 -7.79 4.79 -0.21
CA LEU A 254 -6.93 5.70 -0.98
C LEU A 254 -7.66 6.20 -2.22
N TRP A 255 -7.61 7.51 -2.46
CA TRP A 255 -8.37 8.18 -3.50
C TRP A 255 -7.46 9.05 -4.37
N GLY A 256 -7.78 9.14 -5.66
CA GLY A 256 -7.05 9.96 -6.62
C GLY A 256 -5.60 9.51 -6.74
N THR A 257 -4.66 10.44 -6.59
CA THR A 257 -3.22 10.15 -6.67
C THR A 257 -2.75 9.18 -5.59
N LEU A 258 -3.34 9.22 -4.39
CA LEU A 258 -2.98 8.29 -3.32
C LEU A 258 -3.19 6.82 -3.74
N ALA A 259 -4.15 6.55 -4.62
CA ALA A 259 -4.48 5.20 -5.07
C ALA A 259 -3.35 4.51 -5.86
N PHE A 260 -2.33 5.25 -6.28
CA PHE A 260 -1.15 4.69 -6.95
C PHE A 260 -0.03 4.28 -5.98
N SER A 261 -0.10 4.70 -4.71
CA SER A 261 0.95 4.46 -3.71
C SER A 261 1.20 2.98 -3.40
N PRO A 262 0.18 2.11 -3.27
CA PRO A 262 0.42 0.70 -2.92
C PRO A 262 1.12 -0.11 -4.00
N PHE A 263 1.11 0.35 -5.25
CA PHE A 263 1.72 -0.40 -6.34
C PHE A 263 3.23 -0.10 -6.42
N GLY A 264 4.03 -1.05 -6.89
CA GLY A 264 5.45 -0.82 -7.18
C GLY A 264 5.66 -0.06 -8.49
N GLN A 265 6.89 0.30 -8.81
CA GLN A 265 7.25 0.68 -10.17
C GLN A 265 7.45 -0.60 -10.99
N SER A 266 6.96 -0.64 -12.23
CA SER A 266 7.30 -1.71 -13.16
C SER A 266 8.81 -1.65 -13.43
N ILE A 267 9.53 -2.71 -13.06
CA ILE A 267 10.96 -2.85 -13.32
C ILE A 267 11.13 -3.43 -14.73
N ASP A 268 11.89 -2.76 -15.59
CA ASP A 268 12.63 -3.45 -16.67
C ASP A 268 13.67 -4.36 -16.01
N ALA A 269 13.61 -5.65 -16.30
CA ALA A 269 14.09 -6.79 -15.52
C ALA A 269 15.63 -6.94 -15.33
N SER A 270 16.37 -5.89 -14.93
CA SER A 270 17.84 -5.96 -14.90
C SER A 270 18.51 -5.22 -13.73
N VAL A 271 18.17 -5.50 -12.47
CA VAL A 271 19.11 -5.27 -11.33
C VAL A 271 18.81 -6.26 -10.20
N THR A 272 19.84 -7.03 -9.81
CA THR A 272 19.82 -8.04 -8.74
C THR A 272 20.68 -7.57 -7.57
N ASP A 273 20.11 -6.87 -6.60
CA ASP A 273 20.74 -6.69 -5.28
C ASP A 273 19.66 -6.66 -4.18
N ALA A 274 19.82 -7.51 -3.17
CA ALA A 274 18.76 -7.93 -2.25
C ALA A 274 18.52 -6.98 -1.05
N GLU A 275 19.43 -6.03 -0.78
CA GLU A 275 19.34 -5.14 0.40
C GLU A 275 18.80 -3.73 0.09
N GLU A 276 18.74 -3.32 -1.19
CA GLU A 276 18.20 -2.01 -1.64
C GLU A 276 16.69 -2.04 -2.00
N SER A 277 15.99 -3.10 -1.58
CA SER A 277 14.72 -3.56 -2.16
C SER A 277 13.46 -2.87 -1.60
N THR A 278 13.47 -2.37 -0.36
CA THR A 278 12.23 -2.01 0.36
C THR A 278 11.46 -0.79 -0.20
N THR A 279 12.11 0.13 -0.92
CA THR A 279 11.46 1.31 -1.55
C THR A 279 11.20 1.13 -3.04
N ARG A 280 11.74 0.06 -3.66
CA ARG A 280 11.55 -0.26 -5.09
C ARG A 280 10.28 -1.07 -5.33
N HIS A 281 9.88 -1.89 -4.36
CA HIS A 281 8.65 -2.68 -4.42
C HIS A 281 7.46 -1.90 -3.86
N GLY A 282 6.27 -2.18 -4.40
CA GLY A 282 5.02 -1.67 -3.84
C GLY A 282 4.80 -2.18 -2.43
N TRP A 283 3.70 -1.78 -1.81
CA TRP A 283 3.34 -2.26 -0.48
C TRP A 283 3.14 -3.78 -0.53
N VAL A 284 3.68 -4.47 0.46
CA VAL A 284 3.65 -5.93 0.56
C VAL A 284 2.63 -6.34 1.62
N PRO A 285 1.55 -7.04 1.23
CA PRO A 285 0.56 -7.55 2.19
C PRO A 285 1.18 -8.47 3.25
N GLY A 286 0.90 -8.17 4.52
CA GLY A 286 1.41 -8.83 5.72
C GLY A 286 2.75 -8.31 6.22
N GLU A 287 3.37 -7.35 5.52
CA GLU A 287 4.73 -6.88 5.81
C GLU A 287 4.84 -5.36 5.91
N THR A 288 4.20 -4.61 5.01
CA THR A 288 4.24 -3.14 5.05
C THR A 288 3.46 -2.62 6.24
N VAL A 289 4.14 -1.88 7.11
CA VAL A 289 3.58 -1.22 8.28
C VAL A 289 3.30 0.23 7.96
N LEU A 290 2.15 0.73 8.40
CA LEU A 290 1.71 2.10 8.23
C LEU A 290 1.47 2.73 9.60
N LEU A 291 2.12 3.85 9.88
CA LEU A 291 1.76 4.71 11.00
C LEU A 291 0.95 5.88 10.46
N MET A 292 -0.32 5.96 10.86
CA MET A 292 -1.21 7.04 10.49
C MET A 292 -1.38 7.99 11.67
N GLN A 293 -1.10 9.28 11.46
CA GLN A 293 -1.38 10.35 12.41
C GLN A 293 -2.59 11.15 11.94
N ALA A 294 -3.51 11.49 12.85
CA ALA A 294 -4.77 12.15 12.57
C ALA A 294 -5.53 11.51 11.38
N PRO A 295 -5.80 10.19 11.42
CA PRO A 295 -6.56 9.53 10.37
C PRO A 295 -8.01 10.04 10.34
N GLY A 296 -8.55 10.23 9.14
CA GLY A 296 -9.97 10.50 8.96
C GLY A 296 -10.80 9.24 9.19
N TRP A 297 -11.90 9.37 9.90
CA TRP A 297 -12.78 8.25 10.23
C TRP A 297 -14.19 8.48 9.70
N LYS A 298 -14.82 7.41 9.19
CA LYS A 298 -16.23 7.41 8.79
C LYS A 298 -16.96 6.27 9.49
N PHE A 299 -18.11 6.59 10.08
CA PHE A 299 -19.00 5.63 10.68
C PHE A 299 -19.63 4.73 9.60
N GLY A 300 -19.62 3.42 9.82
CA GLY A 300 -20.17 2.42 8.90
C GLY A 300 -20.19 1.03 9.53
N ARG A 301 -20.63 0.03 8.76
CA ARG A 301 -20.66 -1.39 9.21
C ARG A 301 -19.26 -1.96 9.48
N THR A 302 -18.25 -1.36 8.88
CA THR A 302 -16.83 -1.69 9.03
C THR A 302 -16.07 -0.38 9.19
N THR A 303 -15.08 -0.34 10.07
CA THR A 303 -14.25 0.86 10.30
C THR A 303 -13.60 1.30 9.00
N TYR A 304 -13.88 2.54 8.58
CA TYR A 304 -13.33 3.10 7.35
C TYR A 304 -12.40 4.26 7.67
N LEU A 305 -11.11 4.06 7.42
CA LEU A 305 -10.05 5.03 7.56
C LEU A 305 -9.83 5.76 6.23
N SER A 306 -9.51 7.05 6.31
CA SER A 306 -9.33 7.93 5.16
C SER A 306 -8.28 9.00 5.43
N PHE A 307 -7.80 9.63 4.37
CA PHE A 307 -6.85 10.74 4.45
C PHE A 307 -7.61 12.08 4.55
N THR A 308 -7.20 12.92 5.51
CA THR A 308 -7.69 14.30 5.70
C THR A 308 -6.53 15.28 5.62
N SER A 309 -6.78 16.56 5.33
CA SER A 309 -5.72 17.54 5.08
C SER A 309 -4.59 17.59 6.13
N THR A 310 -4.85 17.12 7.35
CA THR A 310 -3.90 17.03 8.47
C THR A 310 -3.21 15.67 8.63
N THR A 311 -3.70 14.62 7.97
CA THR A 311 -3.17 13.26 8.10
C THR A 311 -1.70 13.21 7.70
N ILE A 312 -0.89 12.49 8.46
CA ILE A 312 0.52 12.19 8.14
C ILE A 312 0.66 10.67 8.14
N LEU A 313 1.22 10.13 7.06
CA LEU A 313 1.51 8.71 6.92
C LEU A 313 3.01 8.47 6.87
N ASP A 314 3.49 7.63 7.77
CA ASP A 314 4.80 6.99 7.66
C ASP A 314 4.63 5.57 7.13
N ILE A 315 5.44 5.22 6.13
CA ILE A 315 5.51 3.87 5.56
C ILE A 315 6.77 3.19 6.09
N ASP A 316 6.59 2.00 6.63
CA ASP A 316 7.63 1.23 7.31
C ASP A 316 8.48 2.11 8.23
N PRO A 317 7.85 2.77 9.22
CA PRO A 317 8.56 3.66 10.12
C PRO A 317 9.64 2.89 10.89
N ASP A 318 10.78 3.54 11.07
CA ASP A 318 11.93 2.96 11.76
C ASP A 318 11.77 3.09 13.28
N ILE A 319 10.87 2.28 13.84
CA ILE A 319 10.56 2.21 15.28
C ILE A 319 10.34 0.75 15.72
N PRO A 320 10.68 0.40 16.99
CA PRO A 320 10.53 -0.97 17.49
C PRO A 320 9.10 -1.55 17.41
N ASP A 321 8.09 -0.70 17.62
CA ASP A 321 6.68 -1.10 17.53
C ASP A 321 6.30 -1.58 16.12
N ALA A 322 6.87 -0.98 15.08
CA ALA A 322 6.65 -1.39 13.69
C ALA A 322 7.27 -2.75 13.40
N ASP A 323 8.50 -3.00 13.88
CA ASP A 323 9.15 -4.30 13.74
C ASP A 323 8.45 -5.39 14.54
N TRP A 324 7.93 -5.06 15.72
CA TRP A 324 7.11 -5.98 16.49
C TRP A 324 5.82 -6.33 15.72
N LEU A 325 5.09 -5.32 15.22
CA LEU A 325 3.83 -5.52 14.51
C LEU A 325 4.03 -6.30 13.22
N ARG A 326 5.08 -6.01 12.45
CA ARG A 326 5.46 -6.76 11.24
C ARG A 326 5.72 -8.23 11.55
N ARG A 327 6.50 -8.53 12.61
CA ARG A 327 6.77 -9.91 13.03
C ARG A 327 5.52 -10.62 13.53
N TRP A 328 4.61 -9.91 14.20
CA TRP A 328 3.32 -10.43 14.60
C TRP A 328 2.45 -10.78 13.38
N ALA A 329 2.32 -9.85 12.42
CA ALA A 329 1.51 -10.04 11.23
C ALA A 329 2.01 -11.19 10.34
N LEU A 330 3.34 -11.32 10.17
CA LEU A 330 3.95 -12.44 9.45
C LEU A 330 3.63 -13.80 10.08
N ARG A 331 3.64 -13.89 11.41
CA ARG A 331 3.22 -15.12 12.12
C ARG A 331 1.74 -15.42 11.90
N GLN A 332 0.87 -14.41 12.01
CA GLN A 332 -0.55 -14.57 11.74
C GLN A 332 -0.82 -15.03 10.31
N LYS A 333 -0.17 -14.40 9.33
CA LYS A 333 -0.27 -14.76 7.91
C LYS A 333 0.07 -16.23 7.67
N SER A 334 1.19 -16.71 8.19
CA SER A 334 1.58 -18.12 8.01
C SER A 334 0.62 -19.09 8.71
N ARG A 335 0.12 -18.72 9.90
CA ARG A 335 -0.87 -19.50 10.66
C ARG A 335 -2.21 -19.60 9.94
N GLU A 336 -2.69 -18.50 9.36
CA GLU A 336 -3.98 -18.42 8.66
C GLU A 336 -3.90 -18.84 7.19
N ALA A 337 -2.70 -18.96 6.62
CA ALA A 337 -2.48 -19.32 5.23
C ALA A 337 -3.23 -20.61 4.84
N ILE A 338 -3.93 -20.58 3.72
CA ILE A 338 -4.74 -21.73 3.30
C ILE A 338 -3.86 -22.90 2.84
N ASN A 339 -2.78 -22.59 2.13
CA ASN A 339 -1.85 -23.57 1.60
C ASN A 339 -0.44 -22.94 1.53
N PRO A 340 0.20 -22.71 2.69
CA PRO A 340 1.53 -22.08 2.73
C PRO A 340 2.57 -22.97 2.04
N PRO A 341 3.59 -22.40 1.37
CA PRO A 341 4.64 -23.17 0.70
C PRO A 341 5.23 -24.22 1.65
N PHE A 342 5.57 -25.39 1.10
CA PHE A 342 6.19 -26.44 1.91
C PHE A 342 7.62 -26.01 2.27
N PRO A 343 8.04 -26.09 3.54
CA PRO A 343 9.36 -25.63 3.97
C PRO A 343 10.44 -26.69 3.67
N GLU A 344 10.86 -26.81 2.41
CA GLU A 344 11.82 -27.83 1.97
C GLU A 344 13.18 -27.71 2.67
N ASP A 345 13.68 -26.50 2.90
CA ASP A 345 15.01 -26.24 3.48
C ASP A 345 15.08 -26.40 5.00
N VAL A 346 14.01 -26.88 5.65
CA VAL A 346 13.94 -27.02 7.11
C VAL A 346 14.22 -28.44 7.59
N PHE A 347 13.93 -29.44 6.75
CA PHE A 347 13.93 -30.84 7.17
C PHE A 347 14.88 -31.68 6.32
N GLU A 348 15.59 -32.59 6.98
CA GLU A 348 16.57 -33.46 6.33
C GLU A 348 15.92 -34.82 6.00
N ILE A 349 15.33 -34.93 4.81
CA ILE A 349 14.62 -36.15 4.34
C ILE A 349 15.54 -37.37 4.28
N ASP A 350 16.80 -37.16 3.86
CA ASP A 350 17.79 -38.24 3.73
C ASP A 350 18.16 -38.83 5.10
N ALA A 351 18.27 -37.98 6.12
CA ALA A 351 18.52 -38.40 7.49
C ALA A 351 17.39 -39.29 8.03
N LEU A 352 16.13 -39.02 7.69
CA LEU A 352 15.02 -39.92 8.04
C LEU A 352 15.06 -41.23 7.26
N THR A 353 15.33 -41.17 5.97
CA THR A 353 15.19 -42.33 5.08
C THR A 353 16.31 -43.35 5.29
N ILE A 354 17.54 -42.86 5.39
CA ILE A 354 18.79 -43.65 5.40
C ILE A 354 19.40 -43.71 6.81
N GLY A 355 18.99 -42.82 7.71
CA GLY A 355 19.55 -42.72 9.04
C GLY A 355 19.42 -44.01 9.86
N PRO A 356 20.38 -44.27 10.77
CA PRO A 356 20.39 -45.47 11.61
C PRO A 356 19.30 -45.47 12.68
N ILE A 357 18.79 -44.29 13.05
CA ILE A 357 17.77 -44.10 14.09
C ILE A 357 16.47 -43.66 13.42
N ARG A 358 15.40 -44.44 13.65
CA ARG A 358 14.05 -44.12 13.18
C ARG A 358 13.14 -43.96 14.39
N CYS A 359 12.86 -42.72 14.77
CA CYS A 359 11.98 -42.41 15.89
C CYS A 359 10.52 -42.47 15.42
N LEU A 360 9.76 -43.42 15.95
CA LEU A 360 8.31 -43.46 15.81
C LEU A 360 7.71 -42.66 16.96
N PHE A 361 6.87 -41.68 16.62
CA PHE A 361 6.11 -40.87 17.55
C PHE A 361 4.64 -41.26 17.48
N THR A 362 3.95 -40.98 18.56
CA THR A 362 2.49 -40.85 18.62
C THR A 362 2.09 -39.37 18.49
N ILE A 363 0.83 -39.10 18.16
CA ILE A 363 0.27 -37.74 18.08
C ILE A 363 0.36 -37.04 19.44
N GLY A 364 0.14 -37.77 20.54
CA GLY A 364 0.26 -37.27 21.89
C GLY A 364 1.69 -36.83 22.24
N GLU A 365 2.69 -37.64 21.90
CA GLU A 365 4.10 -37.28 22.09
C GLU A 365 4.50 -36.07 21.24
N LEU A 366 3.99 -35.98 20.01
CA LEU A 366 4.21 -34.82 19.15
C LEU A 366 3.64 -33.54 19.78
N ASP A 367 2.40 -33.57 20.28
CA ASP A 367 1.76 -32.43 20.94
C ASP A 367 2.50 -32.03 22.23
N GLU A 368 2.91 -33.00 23.04
CA GLU A 368 3.69 -32.74 24.26
C GLU A 368 5.04 -32.10 23.92
N PHE A 369 5.80 -32.66 22.96
CA PHE A 369 7.09 -32.12 22.56
C PHE A 369 6.95 -30.71 21.97
N ALA A 370 5.95 -30.48 21.12
CA ALA A 370 5.69 -29.16 20.54
C ALA A 370 5.38 -28.10 21.61
N ARG A 371 4.78 -28.48 22.74
CA ARG A 371 4.50 -27.58 23.87
C ARG A 371 5.69 -27.38 24.79
N CYS A 372 6.44 -28.44 25.07
CA CYS A 372 7.62 -28.38 25.94
C CYS A 372 8.80 -27.67 25.28
N ALA A 373 8.92 -27.76 23.96
CA ALA A 373 10.02 -27.20 23.18
C ALA A 373 9.50 -26.42 21.94
N PRO A 374 8.80 -25.28 22.15
CA PRO A 374 8.06 -24.59 21.09
C PRO A 374 8.92 -23.93 20.03
N ASN A 375 10.23 -23.81 20.23
CA ASN A 375 11.16 -23.23 19.27
C ASN A 375 12.02 -24.29 18.54
N GLU A 376 11.92 -25.55 18.93
CA GLU A 376 12.75 -26.61 18.39
C GLU A 376 12.20 -27.12 17.04
N THR A 377 13.10 -27.71 16.25
CA THR A 377 12.74 -28.40 15.01
C THR A 377 13.12 -29.86 15.16
N PHE A 378 12.19 -30.76 14.84
CA PHE A 378 12.40 -32.20 14.92
C PHE A 378 11.64 -32.94 13.83
N GLN A 379 12.03 -34.18 13.60
CA GLN A 379 11.48 -35.00 12.52
C GLN A 379 11.42 -36.47 12.93
N GLY A 380 10.49 -37.22 12.36
CA GLY A 380 10.27 -38.62 12.74
C GLY A 380 9.22 -39.32 11.89
N TYR A 381 8.69 -40.42 12.44
CA TYR A 381 7.60 -41.19 11.85
C TYR A 381 6.33 -41.05 12.69
N LEU A 382 5.18 -41.01 12.03
CA LEU A 382 3.85 -41.15 12.67
C LEU A 382 3.10 -42.29 11.98
N SER A 383 2.45 -43.15 12.75
CA SER A 383 1.54 -44.16 12.21
C SER A 383 0.11 -43.72 12.46
N ILE A 384 -0.64 -43.36 11.42
CA ILE A 384 -1.98 -42.81 11.53
C ILE A 384 -3.01 -43.60 10.72
N ILE A 385 -4.28 -43.47 11.08
CA ILE A 385 -5.43 -43.96 10.32
C ILE A 385 -6.18 -42.75 9.74
N ILE A 386 -6.49 -42.81 8.46
CA ILE A 386 -7.26 -41.76 7.77
C ILE A 386 -8.75 -41.98 8.05
N MET A 387 -9.37 -41.10 8.83
CA MET A 387 -10.79 -41.25 9.22
C MET A 387 -11.75 -40.52 8.29
N GLU A 388 -11.26 -39.50 7.57
CA GLU A 388 -12.07 -38.70 6.67
C GLU A 388 -11.24 -38.26 5.46
N THR A 389 -11.85 -38.25 4.29
CA THR A 389 -11.30 -37.72 3.04
C THR A 389 -12.29 -36.75 2.43
N LYS A 390 -11.80 -35.59 1.99
CA LYS A 390 -12.60 -34.55 1.30
C LYS A 390 -12.23 -34.44 -0.17
N LEU A 391 -11.52 -35.43 -0.71
CA LEU A 391 -11.02 -35.40 -2.09
C LEU A 391 -12.16 -35.16 -3.10
N LEU A 392 -13.22 -35.98 -3.03
CA LEU A 392 -14.37 -35.88 -3.93
C LEU A 392 -15.12 -34.56 -3.75
N ASP A 393 -15.35 -34.14 -2.50
CA ASP A 393 -16.07 -32.90 -2.19
C ASP A 393 -15.34 -31.65 -2.70
N LEU A 394 -14.02 -31.60 -2.51
CA LEU A 394 -13.19 -30.50 -2.99
C LEU A 394 -13.14 -30.47 -4.52
N TRP A 395 -13.04 -31.63 -5.17
CA TRP A 395 -13.11 -31.70 -6.62
C TRP A 395 -14.46 -31.20 -7.15
N ARG A 396 -15.58 -31.64 -6.59
CA ARG A 396 -16.93 -31.20 -7.01
C ARG A 396 -17.15 -29.69 -6.83
N ARG A 397 -16.54 -29.10 -5.80
CA ARG A 397 -16.65 -27.66 -5.50
C ARG A 397 -15.66 -26.80 -6.27
N ASN A 398 -14.86 -27.39 -7.17
CA ASN A 398 -13.78 -26.71 -7.88
C ASN A 398 -12.71 -26.11 -6.92
N MET A 399 -12.35 -26.88 -5.89
CA MET A 399 -11.42 -26.49 -4.82
C MET A 399 -10.33 -27.54 -4.55
N LEU A 400 -10.07 -28.44 -5.51
CA LEU A 400 -9.06 -29.50 -5.36
C LEU A 400 -7.65 -28.93 -5.16
N LEU A 401 -7.33 -27.84 -5.87
CA LEU A 401 -6.08 -27.12 -5.70
C LEU A 401 -6.36 -25.76 -5.04
N SER A 402 -5.40 -25.32 -4.24
CA SER A 402 -5.45 -24.04 -3.53
C SER A 402 -4.09 -23.38 -3.45
N ASN A 403 -4.11 -22.05 -3.42
CA ASN A 403 -2.99 -21.21 -3.03
C ASN A 403 -3.53 -19.87 -2.51
N GLU A 404 -2.64 -18.93 -2.22
CA GLU A 404 -2.97 -17.60 -1.76
C GLU A 404 -2.11 -16.58 -2.52
N CYS A 405 -2.71 -15.48 -2.93
CA CYS A 405 -2.01 -14.36 -3.56
C CYS A 405 -2.66 -13.05 -3.11
N CYS A 406 -1.87 -12.03 -2.83
CA CYS A 406 -2.36 -10.76 -2.26
C CYS A 406 -3.17 -10.94 -0.96
N ASN A 407 -2.88 -11.99 -0.19
CA ASN A 407 -3.63 -12.41 1.00
C ASN A 407 -5.11 -12.77 0.70
N ILE A 408 -5.38 -13.23 -0.53
CA ILE A 408 -6.68 -13.66 -1.03
C ILE A 408 -6.64 -15.18 -1.28
N PRO A 409 -7.57 -15.95 -0.71
CA PRO A 409 -7.77 -17.36 -1.04
C PRO A 409 -8.00 -17.59 -2.53
N ILE A 410 -7.23 -18.49 -3.15
CA ILE A 410 -7.49 -18.95 -4.51
C ILE A 410 -7.73 -20.45 -4.47
N TYR A 411 -8.85 -20.87 -5.06
CA TYR A 411 -9.24 -22.27 -5.20
C TYR A 411 -9.66 -22.52 -6.64
N ALA A 412 -9.19 -23.62 -7.22
CA ALA A 412 -9.61 -24.09 -8.53
C ALA A 412 -9.25 -25.57 -8.73
N ASN A 413 -9.88 -26.21 -9.71
CA ASN A 413 -9.38 -27.45 -10.31
C ASN A 413 -8.52 -27.09 -11.54
N ALA A 414 -7.46 -26.32 -11.33
CA ALA A 414 -6.50 -25.93 -12.36
C ALA A 414 -5.12 -25.78 -11.73
N LEU A 415 -4.05 -26.00 -12.50
CA LEU A 415 -2.69 -25.80 -12.01
C LEU A 415 -2.31 -24.34 -11.85
N THR A 416 -2.85 -23.47 -12.69
CA THR A 416 -2.56 -22.04 -12.65
C THR A 416 -3.85 -21.24 -12.77
N VAL A 417 -3.87 -20.10 -12.07
CA VAL A 417 -4.98 -19.14 -12.10
C VAL A 417 -4.42 -17.73 -12.06
N GLN A 418 -5.03 -16.80 -12.79
CA GLN A 418 -4.69 -15.39 -12.68
C GLN A 418 -5.28 -14.78 -11.40
N CYS A 419 -4.42 -14.14 -10.59
CA CYS A 419 -4.85 -13.46 -9.38
C CYS A 419 -5.62 -12.19 -9.72
N LYS A 420 -6.86 -12.06 -9.23
CA LYS A 420 -7.71 -10.86 -9.43
C LYS A 420 -7.17 -9.57 -8.78
N GLY A 421 -6.16 -9.68 -7.92
CA GLY A 421 -5.57 -8.55 -7.20
C GLY A 421 -4.39 -7.91 -7.93
N CYS A 422 -3.49 -8.73 -8.48
CA CYS A 422 -2.25 -8.29 -9.12
C CYS A 422 -2.12 -8.72 -10.59
N ASP A 423 -3.11 -9.42 -11.13
CA ASP A 423 -3.17 -10.00 -12.48
C ASP A 423 -2.00 -10.94 -12.82
N GLN A 424 -1.21 -11.35 -11.84
CA GLN A 424 -0.14 -12.32 -11.99
C GLN A 424 -0.69 -13.75 -12.03
N GLU A 425 -0.01 -14.61 -12.77
CA GLU A 425 -0.30 -16.04 -12.78
C GLU A 425 0.21 -16.69 -11.50
N VAL A 426 -0.68 -17.43 -10.82
CA VAL A 426 -0.39 -18.10 -9.55
C VAL A 426 -0.49 -19.60 -9.75
N GLN A 427 0.59 -20.32 -9.42
CA GLN A 427 0.59 -21.78 -9.41
C GLN A 427 -0.18 -22.29 -8.18
N LEU A 428 -1.06 -23.27 -8.36
CA LEU A 428 -1.84 -23.88 -7.30
C LEU A 428 -1.27 -25.25 -6.94
N ARG A 429 -1.41 -25.63 -5.66
CA ARG A 429 -1.01 -26.94 -5.15
C ARG A 429 -2.20 -27.69 -4.58
N LEU A 430 -2.05 -28.99 -4.35
CA LEU A 430 -3.12 -29.79 -3.77
C LEU A 430 -3.56 -29.21 -2.41
N ASN A 431 -4.89 -29.15 -2.23
CA ASN A 431 -5.48 -28.53 -1.07
C ASN A 431 -5.17 -29.36 0.20
N PRO A 432 -4.57 -28.78 1.26
CA PRO A 432 -4.24 -29.50 2.50
C PRO A 432 -5.45 -30.13 3.20
N LYS A 433 -6.67 -29.68 2.87
CA LYS A 433 -7.93 -30.22 3.39
C LYS A 433 -8.41 -31.49 2.68
N ILE A 434 -7.68 -32.00 1.67
CA ILE A 434 -8.00 -33.28 1.02
C ILE A 434 -8.09 -34.40 2.05
N LEU A 435 -7.16 -34.44 3.00
CA LEU A 435 -7.30 -35.27 4.20
C LEU A 435 -8.11 -34.52 5.24
N GLY A 436 -9.15 -35.19 5.73
CA GLY A 436 -9.98 -34.73 6.83
C GLY A 436 -9.31 -35.01 8.18
N GLN A 437 -10.06 -35.58 9.11
CA GLN A 437 -9.49 -36.08 10.35
C GLN A 437 -8.60 -37.31 10.13
N VAL A 438 -7.45 -37.33 10.80
CA VAL A 438 -6.60 -38.51 10.97
C VAL A 438 -6.36 -38.77 12.45
N ILE A 439 -6.20 -40.04 12.83
CA ILE A 439 -6.07 -40.44 14.24
C ILE A 439 -4.95 -41.44 14.45
N ASP A 440 -4.48 -41.54 15.68
CA ASP A 440 -3.75 -42.69 16.20
C ASP A 440 -4.32 -43.09 17.57
N GLU A 441 -3.62 -43.94 18.31
CA GLU A 441 -4.06 -44.40 19.63
C GLU A 441 -4.05 -43.31 20.72
N THR A 442 -3.40 -42.17 20.47
CA THR A 442 -3.14 -41.12 21.46
C THR A 442 -3.80 -39.78 21.14
N GLY A 443 -4.24 -39.55 19.90
CA GLY A 443 -4.81 -38.27 19.51
C GLY A 443 -5.41 -38.24 18.11
N SER A 444 -5.77 -37.02 17.68
CA SER A 444 -6.31 -36.77 16.35
C SER A 444 -5.81 -35.44 15.79
N ILE A 445 -5.62 -35.38 14.47
CA ILE A 445 -5.26 -34.18 13.74
C ILE A 445 -6.39 -33.83 12.77
N SER A 446 -6.88 -32.59 12.86
CA SER A 446 -7.96 -32.08 12.02
C SER A 446 -7.50 -31.69 10.60
N ALA A 447 -8.46 -31.60 9.69
CA ALA A 447 -8.23 -31.21 8.29
C ALA A 447 -7.43 -29.90 8.15
N GLY A 448 -6.44 -29.88 7.25
CA GLY A 448 -5.62 -28.70 6.97
C GLY A 448 -4.57 -28.34 8.03
N LYS A 449 -4.40 -29.18 9.06
CA LYS A 449 -3.31 -29.05 10.06
C LYS A 449 -2.04 -29.83 9.68
N MET A 450 -2.12 -30.65 8.64
CA MET A 450 -0.96 -31.26 8.00
C MET A 450 -0.65 -30.53 6.69
N LEU A 451 0.63 -30.25 6.46
CA LEU A 451 1.12 -29.65 5.23
C LEU A 451 1.95 -30.70 4.50
N PHE A 452 1.51 -31.12 3.32
CA PHE A 452 2.17 -32.18 2.57
C PHE A 452 3.12 -31.60 1.53
N SER A 453 4.30 -32.22 1.37
CA SER A 453 5.16 -31.98 0.22
C SER A 453 4.52 -32.56 -1.05
N ASP A 454 4.94 -32.08 -2.21
CA ASP A 454 4.47 -32.62 -3.50
C ASP A 454 4.79 -34.11 -3.63
N GLN A 455 5.93 -34.55 -3.08
CA GLN A 455 6.31 -35.96 -3.05
C GLN A 455 5.41 -36.77 -2.11
N ALA A 456 5.07 -36.24 -0.93
CA ALA A 456 4.16 -36.90 0.00
C ALA A 456 2.77 -37.10 -0.60
N TRP A 457 2.26 -36.09 -1.33
CA TRP A 457 1.01 -36.23 -2.07
C TRP A 457 1.09 -37.31 -3.15
N ARG A 458 2.17 -37.35 -3.93
CA ARG A 458 2.36 -38.40 -4.96
C ARG A 458 2.43 -39.80 -4.33
N ASN A 459 3.10 -39.96 -3.19
CA ASN A 459 3.16 -41.24 -2.49
C ASN A 459 1.78 -41.69 -1.99
N LEU A 460 0.98 -40.76 -1.45
CA LEU A 460 -0.34 -41.05 -0.89
C LEU A 460 -1.39 -41.31 -1.98
N LEU A 461 -1.43 -40.50 -3.03
CA LEU A 461 -2.45 -40.60 -4.08
C LEU A 461 -2.02 -41.53 -5.22
N GLY A 462 -0.73 -41.87 -5.29
CA GLY A 462 -0.11 -42.59 -6.40
C GLY A 462 -0.02 -41.77 -7.69
N ARG A 463 -0.33 -40.46 -7.63
CA ARG A 463 -0.59 -39.58 -8.78
C ARG A 463 -0.27 -38.13 -8.46
N GLY A 464 0.08 -37.35 -9.48
CA GLY A 464 0.29 -35.90 -9.35
C GLY A 464 -1.01 -35.09 -9.52
N PRO A 465 -0.96 -33.77 -9.26
CA PRO A 465 -2.10 -32.88 -9.46
C PRO A 465 -2.65 -32.92 -10.90
N ASN A 466 -1.77 -33.01 -11.90
CA ASN A 466 -2.15 -33.13 -13.32
C ASN A 466 -3.04 -34.35 -13.58
N ASP A 467 -2.62 -35.51 -13.07
CA ASP A 467 -3.34 -36.76 -13.31
C ASP A 467 -4.70 -36.76 -12.61
N LEU A 468 -4.79 -36.13 -11.43
CA LEU A 468 -6.04 -36.00 -10.67
C LEU A 468 -7.06 -35.11 -11.38
N LEU A 469 -6.61 -34.06 -12.06
CA LEU A 469 -7.48 -33.18 -12.83
C LEU A 469 -8.10 -33.86 -14.07
N GLN A 470 -7.46 -34.92 -14.57
CA GLN A 470 -7.95 -35.69 -15.72
C GLN A 470 -8.94 -36.79 -15.32
N LEU A 471 -9.10 -37.07 -14.03
CA LEU A 471 -10.00 -38.13 -13.55
C LEU A 471 -11.46 -37.70 -13.65
N GLY A 472 -12.31 -38.68 -13.97
CA GLY A 472 -13.75 -38.55 -13.86
C GLY A 472 -14.26 -38.72 -12.43
N TYR A 473 -15.57 -38.56 -12.27
CA TYR A 473 -16.24 -38.64 -10.97
C TYR A 473 -16.04 -40.00 -10.29
N GLU A 474 -16.21 -41.10 -11.02
CA GLU A 474 -16.13 -42.45 -10.45
C GLU A 474 -14.69 -42.79 -10.03
N GLU A 475 -13.69 -42.36 -10.81
CA GLU A 475 -12.28 -42.60 -10.48
C GLU A 475 -11.85 -41.82 -9.23
N ILE A 476 -12.29 -40.56 -9.09
CA ILE A 476 -12.01 -39.75 -7.88
C ILE A 476 -12.71 -40.33 -6.66
N LYS A 477 -13.98 -40.74 -6.82
CA LYS A 477 -14.73 -41.38 -5.75
C LYS A 477 -14.04 -42.67 -5.31
N TYR A 478 -13.67 -43.54 -6.25
CA TYR A 478 -12.92 -44.75 -5.95
C TYR A 478 -11.61 -44.47 -5.20
N LEU A 479 -10.85 -43.46 -5.65
CA LEU A 479 -9.61 -43.07 -4.98
C LEU A 479 -9.87 -42.56 -3.55
N ALA A 480 -10.92 -41.77 -3.33
CA ALA A 480 -11.31 -41.30 -2.01
C ALA A 480 -11.71 -42.48 -1.10
N ASP A 481 -12.60 -43.35 -1.57
CA ASP A 481 -13.09 -44.51 -0.83
C ASP A 481 -11.93 -45.46 -0.44
N ARG A 482 -10.93 -45.61 -1.32
CA ARG A 482 -9.73 -46.43 -1.05
C ARG A 482 -8.87 -45.87 0.08
N LEU A 483 -8.81 -44.56 0.26
CA LEU A 483 -7.99 -43.93 1.31
C LEU A 483 -8.65 -44.02 2.69
N LEU A 484 -9.98 -44.14 2.74
CA LEU A 484 -10.72 -44.15 3.98
C LEU A 484 -10.35 -45.38 4.83
N PHE A 485 -10.09 -45.14 6.11
CA PHE A 485 -9.63 -46.12 7.10
C PHE A 485 -8.30 -46.81 6.78
N CYS A 486 -7.53 -46.32 5.80
CA CYS A 486 -6.18 -46.80 5.58
C CYS A 486 -5.26 -46.36 6.72
N ARG A 487 -4.47 -47.31 7.24
CA ARG A 487 -3.34 -47.03 8.12
C ARG A 487 -2.12 -46.71 7.27
N VAL A 488 -1.50 -45.56 7.50
CA VAL A 488 -0.32 -45.11 6.76
C VAL A 488 0.77 -44.66 7.72
N SER A 489 2.03 -44.84 7.30
CA SER A 489 3.19 -44.32 8.01
C SER A 489 3.66 -43.02 7.34
N LEU A 490 3.57 -41.91 8.07
CA LEU A 490 4.05 -40.61 7.63
C LEU A 490 5.50 -40.39 8.07
N MET A 491 6.31 -39.86 7.18
CA MET A 491 7.56 -39.18 7.53
C MET A 491 7.19 -37.72 7.77
N PHE A 492 7.36 -37.22 8.99
CA PHE A 492 6.96 -35.88 9.35
C PHE A 492 8.12 -35.04 9.87
N GLY A 493 7.94 -33.73 9.79
CA GLY A 493 8.74 -32.71 10.43
C GLY A 493 7.85 -31.73 11.18
N TRP A 494 8.34 -31.22 12.30
CA TRP A 494 7.75 -30.12 13.05
C TRP A 494 8.80 -29.03 13.26
N THR A 495 8.40 -27.77 13.14
CA THR A 495 9.25 -26.63 13.44
C THR A 495 8.49 -25.63 14.30
N GLY A 496 9.16 -25.17 15.35
CA GLY A 496 8.71 -24.06 16.19
C GLY A 496 8.68 -22.71 15.47
N ASP A 497 9.35 -22.59 14.31
CA ASP A 497 9.29 -21.38 13.51
C ASP A 497 7.94 -21.29 12.77
N GLU A 498 6.96 -20.66 13.45
CA GLU A 498 5.63 -20.42 12.91
C GLU A 498 5.64 -19.69 11.56
N ARG A 499 6.70 -18.95 11.21
CA ARG A 499 6.77 -18.27 9.91
C ARG A 499 6.87 -19.28 8.76
N LYS A 500 7.54 -20.42 8.98
CA LYS A 500 7.82 -21.42 7.94
C LYS A 500 6.65 -22.37 7.67
N ALA A 501 6.02 -22.89 8.73
CA ALA A 501 4.96 -23.90 8.62
C ALA A 501 3.60 -23.47 9.17
N GLY A 502 3.51 -22.32 9.85
CA GLY A 502 2.28 -21.84 10.49
C GLY A 502 1.75 -22.78 11.58
N GLY A 503 2.64 -23.50 12.27
CA GLY A 503 2.28 -24.48 13.30
C GLY A 503 1.58 -25.73 12.77
N ARG A 504 1.92 -26.16 11.54
CA ARG A 504 1.40 -27.38 10.90
C ARG A 504 2.43 -28.51 10.95
N VAL A 505 1.94 -29.74 11.03
CA VAL A 505 2.79 -30.94 10.87
C VAL A 505 3.16 -31.08 9.39
N CYS A 506 4.45 -31.01 9.08
CA CYS A 506 4.93 -31.08 7.71
C CYS A 506 5.17 -32.54 7.31
N VAL A 507 4.44 -33.04 6.31
CA VAL A 507 4.57 -34.42 5.83
C VAL A 507 5.54 -34.45 4.66
N LEU A 508 6.71 -35.03 4.90
CA LEU A 508 7.83 -35.15 3.96
C LEU A 508 7.60 -36.29 2.96
N GLY A 509 6.97 -37.37 3.42
CA GLY A 509 6.59 -38.50 2.59
C GLY A 509 5.64 -39.47 3.30
N VAL A 510 5.06 -40.37 2.51
CA VAL A 510 4.10 -41.37 2.98
C VAL A 510 4.57 -42.76 2.56
N ARG A 511 4.38 -43.74 3.45
CA ARG A 511 4.52 -45.18 3.18
C ARG A 511 3.20 -45.85 3.52
N MET A 512 2.62 -46.55 2.56
CA MET A 512 1.43 -47.39 2.74
C MET A 512 1.81 -48.81 3.13
#